data_AF-A0A7C3QKI5-F1
#
_entry.id   AF-A0A7C3QKI5-F1
#
_cell.length_a   1.000
_cell.length_b   1.000
_cell.length_c   1.000
_cell.angle_alpha   90.00
_cell.angle_beta   90.00
_cell.angle_gamma   90.00
#
_symmetry.space_group_name_H-M   'P 1'
#
loop_
_entity.id
_entity.type
_entity.pdbx_description
1 polymer ?
#
loop_
_entity_poly.entity_id
_entity_poly.type
_entity_poly.pdbx_seq_one_letter_code
_entity_poly.pdbx_strand_id
1 'polypeptide(L)'
;MRPARATTGGMARRTKSSERRADGIAKHHSVFSRGAGFGYTLVLMMRALFLCVTGAALLSAEQNGITLAGSAQPHCWDTDAIVAAVTRSAAPDREKALALHAFGMAHFIHFDGPIEERGEYVTDPVKLVGVYGYGLCMNISSAMCALYNAAGLKCRVRTMPLHSVPEVWFEGKWNYIDTDMFGYVFLPDGETIASVDELAKDADLFVKQKNPPEPFYPFDEKKDMADVFRHVRARKDHHTYADAHMMNLRLRTGETAT
;
A
#
# COMPACT_ATOMS: atom_id res chain seq x y z
N MET A 1 -40.43 -33.23 -20.76
CA MET A 1 -41.81 -33.71 -20.58
C MET A 1 -42.30 -33.20 -19.21
N ARG A 2 -43.61 -32.91 -19.03
CA ARG A 2 -44.22 -32.50 -17.74
C ARG A 2 -45.22 -33.58 -17.30
N PRO A 3 -45.47 -33.75 -15.99
CA PRO A 3 -46.64 -33.13 -15.31
C PRO A 3 -46.21 -32.45 -13.97
N ALA A 4 -46.94 -31.59 -13.24
CA ALA A 4 -48.39 -31.36 -12.96
C ALA A 4 -48.98 -32.38 -11.95
N ARG A 5 -49.83 -32.08 -10.96
CA ARG A 5 -50.69 -30.93 -10.53
C ARG A 5 -50.48 -30.66 -9.00
N ALA A 6 -50.78 -29.51 -8.37
CA ALA A 6 -52.02 -28.70 -8.21
C ALA A 6 -53.14 -29.39 -7.39
N THR A 7 -54.09 -28.74 -6.72
CA THR A 7 -54.47 -27.29 -6.58
C THR A 7 -54.06 -26.70 -5.20
N THR A 8 -54.67 -25.76 -4.45
CA THR A 8 -55.91 -24.90 -4.42
C THR A 8 -55.61 -23.70 -3.46
N GLY A 9 -56.42 -22.66 -3.17
CA GLY A 9 -57.78 -22.22 -3.54
C GLY A 9 -58.24 -20.99 -2.68
N GLY A 10 -59.24 -20.21 -3.12
CA GLY A 10 -59.79 -19.01 -2.39
C GLY A 10 -59.00 -17.71 -2.65
N MET A 11 -59.46 -16.58 -3.22
CA MET A 11 -60.78 -15.96 -3.50
C MET A 11 -61.53 -15.36 -2.26
N ALA A 12 -62.06 -14.12 -2.26
CA ALA A 12 -62.07 -13.05 -3.29
C ALA A 12 -62.53 -11.64 -2.78
N ARG A 13 -62.21 -10.57 -3.56
CA ARG A 13 -62.93 -9.25 -3.76
C ARG A 13 -62.95 -8.22 -2.57
N ARG A 14 -62.62 -6.92 -2.78
CA ARG A 14 -63.35 -5.76 -3.40
C ARG A 14 -64.45 -5.21 -2.44
N THR A 15 -64.59 -3.90 -2.15
CA THR A 15 -64.92 -2.76 -3.08
C THR A 15 -64.37 -1.35 -2.66
N LYS A 16 -64.77 -0.29 -3.39
CA LYS A 16 -64.35 1.14 -3.29
C LYS A 16 -65.39 2.07 -2.62
N SER A 17 -65.04 3.36 -2.49
CA SER A 17 -65.86 4.59 -2.30
C SER A 17 -66.08 5.03 -0.84
N SER A 18 -66.31 6.33 -0.51
CA SER A 18 -66.73 7.47 -1.36
C SER A 18 -66.08 8.84 -0.99
N GLU A 19 -66.31 9.87 -1.81
CA GLU A 19 -65.86 11.27 -1.62
C GLU A 19 -66.95 12.22 -1.07
N ARG A 20 -66.56 13.49 -0.81
CA ARG A 20 -67.39 14.72 -0.58
C ARG A 20 -67.91 14.83 0.87
N ARG A 21 -68.11 16.03 1.45
CA ARG A 21 -68.44 17.36 0.89
C ARG A 21 -67.68 18.51 1.61
N ALA A 22 -67.97 19.77 1.28
CA ALA A 22 -67.24 20.98 1.72
C ALA A 22 -68.11 22.02 2.47
N ASP A 23 -67.48 23.13 2.87
CA ASP A 23 -68.00 24.46 3.29
C ASP A 23 -68.61 24.63 4.69
N GLY A 24 -68.25 25.73 5.42
CA GLY A 24 -68.86 26.01 6.75
C GLY A 24 -68.32 27.10 7.70
N ILE A 25 -68.09 28.35 7.26
CA ILE A 25 -68.37 29.61 8.01
C ILE A 25 -67.58 29.98 9.32
N ALA A 26 -66.78 31.07 9.17
CA ALA A 26 -66.57 32.25 10.07
C ALA A 26 -65.82 32.23 11.43
N LYS A 27 -64.74 33.04 11.46
CA LYS A 27 -64.39 34.18 12.36
C LYS A 27 -64.71 34.09 13.87
N HIS A 28 -63.73 34.49 14.71
CA HIS A 28 -63.93 35.64 15.64
C HIS A 28 -62.61 36.25 16.19
N HIS A 29 -62.52 37.59 16.10
CA HIS A 29 -61.74 38.55 16.92
C HIS A 29 -60.22 38.43 17.18
N SER A 30 -59.51 39.48 16.77
CA SER A 30 -58.18 39.86 17.26
C SER A 30 -58.27 40.78 18.49
N VAL A 31 -57.41 40.61 19.50
CA VAL A 31 -57.21 41.59 20.59
C VAL A 31 -55.72 41.90 20.79
N PHE A 32 -55.45 43.13 21.20
CA PHE A 32 -54.14 43.76 21.33
C PHE A 32 -53.22 43.11 22.37
N SER A 33 -51.92 43.00 22.04
CA SER A 33 -50.85 43.16 23.04
C SER A 33 -49.60 43.71 22.36
N ARG A 34 -49.22 44.95 22.69
CA ARG A 34 -47.95 45.58 22.29
C ARG A 34 -47.07 45.67 23.55
N GLY A 35 -45.88 45.04 23.54
CA GLY A 35 -44.88 45.29 24.59
C GLY A 35 -43.99 44.12 25.04
N ALA A 36 -43.27 43.45 24.13
CA ALA A 36 -42.25 42.46 24.51
C ALA A 36 -41.07 42.30 23.53
N GLY A 37 -41.20 42.75 22.27
CA GLY A 37 -40.34 42.29 21.17
C GLY A 37 -38.90 42.84 21.07
N PHE A 38 -38.53 43.87 21.84
CA PHE A 38 -37.21 44.52 21.68
C PHE A 38 -36.09 43.86 22.50
N GLY A 39 -36.35 43.50 23.76
CA GLY A 39 -35.35 42.89 24.64
C GLY A 39 -34.97 41.47 24.22
N TYR A 40 -35.96 40.63 23.88
CA TYR A 40 -35.72 39.24 23.48
C TYR A 40 -34.89 39.12 22.20
N THR A 41 -35.13 39.99 21.21
CA THR A 41 -34.38 40.00 19.95
C THR A 41 -32.91 40.34 20.18
N LEU A 42 -32.61 41.32 21.04
CA LEU A 42 -31.23 41.67 21.40
C LEU A 42 -30.52 40.53 22.14
N VAL A 43 -31.18 39.88 23.11
CA VAL A 43 -30.62 38.73 23.85
C VAL A 43 -30.41 37.51 22.94
N LEU A 44 -31.31 37.26 21.98
CA LEU A 44 -31.15 36.22 20.98
C LEU A 44 -29.99 36.51 20.02
N MET A 45 -29.86 37.74 19.52
CA MET A 45 -28.72 38.14 18.69
C MET A 45 -27.41 38.07 19.47
N MET A 46 -27.36 38.50 20.74
CA MET A 46 -26.15 38.37 21.58
C MET A 46 -25.78 36.90 21.86
N ARG A 47 -26.75 36.01 22.05
CA ARG A 47 -26.49 34.55 22.17
C ARG A 47 -26.01 33.92 20.86
N ALA A 48 -26.59 34.30 19.72
CA ALA A 48 -26.13 33.86 18.41
C ALA A 48 -24.70 34.36 18.13
N LEU A 49 -24.42 35.63 18.43
CA LEU A 49 -23.09 36.22 18.27
C LEU A 49 -22.06 35.53 19.18
N PHE A 50 -22.42 35.20 20.44
CA PHE A 50 -21.55 34.41 21.32
C PHE A 50 -21.26 33.02 20.74
N LEU A 51 -22.26 32.31 20.19
CA LEU A 51 -22.04 31.02 19.53
C LEU A 51 -21.13 31.12 18.29
N CYS A 52 -21.28 32.18 17.48
CA CYS A 52 -20.40 32.39 16.32
C CYS A 52 -18.98 32.76 16.73
N VAL A 53 -18.81 33.58 17.77
CA VAL A 53 -17.48 34.02 18.25
C VAL A 53 -16.73 32.92 19.00
N THR A 54 -17.42 32.06 19.78
CA THR A 54 -16.76 30.90 20.40
C THR A 54 -16.56 29.74 19.41
N GLY A 55 -17.48 29.54 18.47
CA GLY A 55 -17.35 28.50 17.42
C GLY A 55 -16.17 28.74 16.47
N ALA A 56 -15.83 29.99 16.18
CA ALA A 56 -14.68 30.34 15.34
C ALA A 56 -13.31 29.99 15.97
N ALA A 57 -13.23 29.85 17.30
CA ALA A 57 -11.99 29.61 18.04
C ALA A 57 -11.56 28.13 18.09
N LEU A 58 -12.31 27.21 17.45
CA LEU A 58 -12.02 25.77 17.38
C LEU A 58 -11.67 25.28 15.97
N LEU A 59 -11.36 26.20 15.05
CA LEU A 59 -10.64 25.87 13.82
C LEU A 59 -9.17 25.61 14.14
N SER A 60 -8.84 24.35 14.48
CA SER A 60 -7.45 23.89 14.48
C SER A 60 -6.87 24.07 13.08
N ALA A 61 -6.03 25.08 12.91
CA ALA A 61 -5.19 25.19 11.72
C ALA A 61 -4.15 24.06 11.81
N GLU A 62 -4.24 23.12 10.87
CA GLU A 62 -3.39 21.93 10.81
C GLU A 62 -2.84 21.78 9.39
N GLN A 63 -1.53 21.63 9.30
CA GLN A 63 -0.85 21.43 8.03
C GLN A 63 -0.48 19.96 7.89
N ASN A 64 -1.03 19.31 6.86
CA ASN A 64 -0.81 17.91 6.51
C ASN A 64 0.03 17.82 5.23
N GLY A 65 0.52 16.63 4.89
CA GLY A 65 1.34 16.42 3.69
C GLY A 65 2.75 17.03 3.80
N ILE A 66 3.26 17.19 5.03
CA ILE A 66 4.58 17.75 5.26
C ILE A 66 5.63 16.67 4.96
N THR A 67 6.51 16.95 4.02
CA THR A 67 7.67 16.11 3.70
C THR A 67 8.94 16.77 4.20
N LEU A 68 9.83 16.00 4.81
CA LEU A 68 11.19 16.44 5.09
C LEU A 68 12.07 16.14 3.87
N ALA A 69 12.85 17.12 3.44
CA ALA A 69 13.78 16.99 2.33
C ALA A 69 15.23 17.08 2.86
N GLY A 70 16.09 16.18 2.40
CA GLY A 70 17.51 16.16 2.77
C GLY A 70 18.35 15.62 1.61
N SER A 71 19.63 15.96 1.60
CA SER A 71 20.57 15.54 0.54
C SER A 71 21.19 14.15 0.75
N ALA A 72 20.93 13.52 1.91
CA ALA A 72 21.60 12.29 2.33
C ALA A 72 20.85 10.99 1.97
N GLN A 73 19.56 11.06 1.64
CA GLN A 73 18.73 9.90 1.28
C GLN A 73 17.67 10.27 0.22
N PRO A 74 17.13 9.29 -0.53
CA PRO A 74 15.98 9.48 -1.43
C PRO A 74 14.71 9.94 -0.71
N HIS A 75 13.72 10.40 -1.50
CA HIS A 75 12.41 10.81 -0.98
C HIS A 75 11.52 9.60 -0.65
N CYS A 76 11.75 8.97 0.49
CA CYS A 76 11.02 7.77 0.94
C CYS A 76 9.63 8.07 1.56
N TRP A 77 8.85 8.94 0.94
CA TRP A 77 7.53 9.37 1.43
C TRP A 77 6.37 8.53 0.88
N ASP A 78 6.54 8.00 -0.33
CA ASP A 78 5.62 7.10 -1.02
C ASP A 78 6.40 6.26 -2.05
N THR A 79 5.74 5.26 -2.65
CA THR A 79 6.36 4.31 -3.59
C THR A 79 6.86 4.99 -4.88
N ASP A 80 6.10 5.95 -5.42
CA ASP A 80 6.44 6.62 -6.68
C ASP A 80 7.62 7.59 -6.48
N ALA A 81 7.68 8.27 -5.34
CA ALA A 81 8.78 9.13 -4.94
C ALA A 81 10.10 8.35 -4.73
N ILE A 82 10.04 7.14 -4.13
CA ILE A 82 11.20 6.23 -4.03
C ILE A 82 11.69 5.87 -5.43
N VAL A 83 10.81 5.36 -6.29
CA VAL A 83 11.15 4.92 -7.65
C VAL A 83 11.73 6.08 -8.46
N ALA A 84 11.04 7.23 -8.51
CA ALA A 84 11.47 8.39 -9.30
C ALA A 84 12.82 8.98 -8.85
N ALA A 85 13.17 8.85 -7.56
CA ALA A 85 14.47 9.24 -7.03
C ALA A 85 15.56 8.21 -7.34
N VAL A 86 15.30 6.92 -7.09
CA VAL A 86 16.29 5.84 -7.24
C VAL A 86 16.60 5.53 -8.71
N THR A 87 15.59 5.50 -9.59
CA THR A 87 15.79 5.19 -11.02
C THR A 87 16.03 6.44 -11.86
N ARG A 88 16.29 7.61 -11.26
CA ARG A 88 16.36 8.91 -11.96
C ARG A 88 17.37 8.96 -13.11
N SER A 89 18.44 8.18 -13.02
CA SER A 89 19.53 8.09 -14.01
C SER A 89 19.55 6.76 -14.78
N ALA A 90 18.59 5.86 -14.54
CA ALA A 90 18.56 4.50 -15.08
C ALA A 90 17.51 4.37 -16.19
N ALA A 91 17.93 4.10 -17.43
CA ALA A 91 17.02 4.07 -18.58
C ALA A 91 16.60 2.64 -19.02
N PRO A 92 17.53 1.68 -19.22
CA PRO A 92 17.20 0.27 -19.42
C PRO A 92 16.58 -0.37 -18.17
N ASP A 93 15.73 -1.37 -18.38
CA ASP A 93 15.02 -2.05 -17.30
C ASP A 93 15.95 -2.81 -16.34
N ARG A 94 17.10 -3.33 -16.84
CA ARG A 94 18.16 -3.91 -16.00
C ARG A 94 18.76 -2.86 -15.05
N GLU A 95 19.06 -1.65 -15.53
CA GLU A 95 19.61 -0.59 -14.67
C GLU A 95 18.62 -0.16 -13.59
N LYS A 96 17.32 -0.05 -13.92
CA LYS A 96 16.27 0.25 -12.93
C LYS A 96 16.19 -0.83 -11.86
N ALA A 97 16.22 -2.10 -12.27
CA ALA A 97 16.18 -3.24 -11.37
C ALA A 97 17.40 -3.26 -10.43
N LEU A 98 18.60 -3.05 -10.97
CA LEU A 98 19.83 -3.04 -10.17
C LEU A 98 19.97 -1.80 -9.28
N ALA A 99 19.46 -0.63 -9.70
CA ALA A 99 19.39 0.57 -8.86
C ALA A 99 18.43 0.39 -7.66
N LEU A 100 17.26 -0.20 -7.89
CA LEU A 100 16.31 -0.52 -6.82
C LEU A 100 16.85 -1.61 -5.88
N HIS A 101 17.53 -2.63 -6.41
CA HIS A 101 18.23 -3.64 -5.62
C HIS A 101 19.30 -3.02 -4.70
N ALA A 102 20.15 -2.13 -5.24
CA ALA A 102 21.16 -1.40 -4.47
C ALA A 102 20.54 -0.50 -3.40
N PHE A 103 19.40 0.15 -3.71
CA PHE A 103 18.62 0.91 -2.72
C PHE A 103 18.08 0.00 -1.60
N GLY A 104 17.52 -1.17 -1.92
CA GLY A 104 17.01 -2.11 -0.93
C GLY A 104 18.09 -2.68 0.00
N MET A 105 19.26 -3.05 -0.55
CA MET A 105 20.43 -3.46 0.25
C MET A 105 20.93 -2.36 1.20
N ALA A 106 20.67 -1.08 0.90
CA ALA A 106 21.02 0.04 1.77
C ALA A 106 19.96 0.37 2.84
N HIS A 107 18.77 -0.26 2.79
CA HIS A 107 17.63 0.06 3.66
C HIS A 107 17.03 -1.15 4.39
N PHE A 108 17.40 -2.38 4.05
CA PHE A 108 16.89 -3.60 4.68
C PHE A 108 18.00 -4.45 5.30
N ILE A 109 17.75 -4.90 6.52
CA ILE A 109 18.52 -5.96 7.21
C ILE A 109 17.65 -7.21 7.30
N HIS A 110 18.20 -8.38 6.97
CA HIS A 110 17.52 -9.65 7.20
C HIS A 110 17.33 -9.89 8.71
N PHE A 111 16.07 -9.98 9.16
CA PHE A 111 15.73 -10.26 10.55
C PHE A 111 14.32 -10.87 10.66
N ASP A 112 13.89 -11.24 11.86
CA ASP A 112 12.50 -11.68 12.09
C ASP A 112 11.52 -10.59 11.63
N GLY A 113 10.60 -10.97 10.75
CA GLY A 113 9.85 -10.03 9.93
C GLY A 113 8.81 -9.24 10.73
N PRO A 114 8.68 -7.91 10.55
CA PRO A 114 7.72 -7.13 11.32
C PRO A 114 6.28 -7.55 11.01
N ILE A 115 5.47 -7.62 12.08
CA ILE A 115 4.06 -8.02 12.09
C ILE A 115 3.25 -6.91 12.78
N GLU A 116 2.14 -6.47 12.17
CA GLU A 116 1.25 -5.44 12.72
C GLU A 116 -0.01 -6.02 13.40
N GLU A 117 -0.92 -5.16 13.91
CA GLU A 117 -2.05 -5.48 14.81
C GLU A 117 -3.01 -6.62 14.39
N ARG A 118 -2.89 -7.15 13.17
CA ARG A 118 -3.71 -8.25 12.64
C ARG A 118 -3.01 -9.61 12.60
N GLY A 119 -1.73 -9.69 12.97
CA GLY A 119 -0.90 -10.86 12.72
C GLY A 119 -0.43 -10.95 11.25
N GLU A 120 -0.53 -9.85 10.51
CA GLU A 120 -0.15 -9.75 9.10
C GLU A 120 1.30 -9.22 8.99
N TYR A 121 2.14 -9.92 8.22
CA TYR A 121 3.52 -9.49 7.93
C TYR A 121 3.52 -8.22 7.07
N VAL A 122 4.32 -7.21 7.45
CA VAL A 122 4.44 -5.96 6.70
C VAL A 122 5.16 -6.21 5.38
N THR A 123 4.45 -6.02 4.27
CA THR A 123 4.97 -6.14 2.89
C THR A 123 5.03 -4.81 2.16
N ASP A 124 4.60 -3.74 2.83
CA ASP A 124 4.60 -2.36 2.34
C ASP A 124 6.03 -1.80 2.25
N PRO A 125 6.50 -1.34 1.07
CA PRO A 125 7.87 -0.86 0.89
C PRO A 125 8.15 0.43 1.65
N VAL A 126 7.16 1.31 1.82
CA VAL A 126 7.32 2.61 2.46
C VAL A 126 7.43 2.44 3.98
N LYS A 127 6.66 1.51 4.57
CA LYS A 127 6.83 1.11 5.99
C LYS A 127 8.16 0.41 6.22
N LEU A 128 8.54 -0.57 5.40
CA LEU A 128 9.79 -1.29 5.61
C LEU A 128 11.01 -0.37 5.50
N VAL A 129 11.01 0.60 4.57
CA VAL A 129 12.09 1.59 4.43
C VAL A 129 12.03 2.67 5.53
N GLY A 130 10.85 3.26 5.77
CA GLY A 130 10.70 4.47 6.58
C GLY A 130 10.42 4.25 8.07
N VAL A 131 10.08 3.04 8.49
CA VAL A 131 9.68 2.72 9.89
C VAL A 131 10.51 1.58 10.48
N TYR A 132 10.74 0.49 9.73
CA TYR A 132 11.36 -0.72 10.27
C TYR A 132 12.87 -0.83 10.01
N GLY A 133 13.31 -0.72 8.75
CA GLY A 133 14.70 -0.96 8.34
C GLY A 133 15.13 -2.44 8.32
N TYR A 134 14.21 -3.37 8.59
CA TYR A 134 14.45 -4.81 8.59
C TYR A 134 13.22 -5.59 8.13
N GLY A 135 13.44 -6.84 7.74
CA GLY A 135 12.37 -7.79 7.44
C GLY A 135 12.92 -9.18 7.16
N LEU A 136 12.02 -10.16 7.00
CA LEU A 136 12.37 -11.48 6.50
C LEU A 136 12.30 -11.50 4.96
N CYS A 137 12.87 -12.53 4.33
CA CYS A 137 12.87 -12.75 2.89
C CYS A 137 11.52 -12.48 2.18
N MET A 138 10.39 -12.85 2.80
CA MET A 138 9.05 -12.59 2.25
C MET A 138 8.62 -11.11 2.33
N ASN A 139 8.93 -10.42 3.44
CA ASN A 139 8.67 -8.99 3.61
C ASN A 139 9.42 -8.20 2.52
N ILE A 140 10.73 -8.42 2.44
CA ILE A 140 11.65 -7.72 1.55
C ILE A 140 11.33 -8.05 0.08
N SER A 141 11.09 -9.32 -0.27
CA SER A 141 10.72 -9.71 -1.64
C SER A 141 9.42 -9.06 -2.13
N SER A 142 8.41 -8.96 -1.26
CA SER A 142 7.12 -8.37 -1.62
C SER A 142 7.23 -6.86 -1.82
N ALA A 143 7.91 -6.17 -0.90
CA ALA A 143 8.20 -4.74 -1.01
C ALA A 143 9.07 -4.41 -2.24
N MET A 144 10.11 -5.21 -2.49
CA MET A 144 10.92 -5.06 -3.71
C MET A 144 10.07 -5.28 -4.97
N CYS A 145 9.18 -6.28 -5.00
CA CYS A 145 8.25 -6.41 -6.12
C CYS A 145 7.29 -5.22 -6.27
N ALA A 146 6.84 -4.58 -5.18
CA ALA A 146 6.05 -3.35 -5.26
C ALA A 146 6.85 -2.21 -5.91
N LEU A 147 8.11 -1.99 -5.49
CA LEU A 147 9.02 -1.00 -6.09
C LEU A 147 9.31 -1.30 -7.58
N TYR A 148 9.61 -2.55 -7.93
CA TYR A 148 9.84 -2.95 -9.33
C TYR A 148 8.60 -2.75 -10.20
N ASN A 149 7.41 -3.09 -9.70
CA ASN A 149 6.14 -2.88 -10.41
C ASN A 149 5.83 -1.39 -10.63
N ALA A 150 6.09 -0.53 -9.64
CA ALA A 150 5.96 0.93 -9.79
C ALA A 150 6.98 1.53 -10.76
N ALA A 151 8.19 0.95 -10.88
CA ALA A 151 9.15 1.27 -11.93
C ALA A 151 8.77 0.76 -13.34
N GLY A 152 7.57 0.17 -13.51
CA GLY A 152 7.06 -0.36 -14.76
C GLY A 152 7.61 -1.75 -15.15
N LEU A 153 8.41 -2.36 -14.29
CA LEU A 153 8.95 -3.71 -14.49
C LEU A 153 7.92 -4.75 -14.04
N LYS A 154 7.89 -5.95 -14.64
CA LYS A 154 7.03 -7.02 -14.13
C LYS A 154 7.80 -7.80 -13.06
N CYS A 155 7.31 -7.81 -11.83
CA CYS A 155 7.85 -8.63 -10.76
C CYS A 155 6.92 -9.80 -10.38
N ARG A 156 7.49 -10.85 -9.79
CA ARG A 156 6.79 -11.90 -9.04
C ARG A 156 7.67 -12.40 -7.91
N VAL A 157 7.09 -12.87 -6.81
CA VAL A 157 7.85 -13.56 -5.77
C VAL A 157 7.89 -15.07 -6.04
N ARG A 158 9.05 -15.66 -5.71
CA ARG A 158 9.36 -17.09 -5.82
C ARG A 158 9.57 -17.67 -4.43
N THR A 159 8.48 -18.20 -3.89
CA THR A 159 8.45 -18.85 -2.57
C THR A 159 9.01 -20.27 -2.66
N MET A 160 10.10 -20.54 -1.94
CA MET A 160 10.84 -21.81 -1.87
C MET A 160 10.77 -22.39 -0.43
N PRO A 161 11.22 -23.62 -0.17
CA PRO A 161 11.48 -24.05 1.20
C PRO A 161 12.51 -23.11 1.85
N LEU A 162 12.18 -22.56 3.03
CA LEU A 162 13.01 -21.65 3.85
C LEU A 162 13.37 -20.29 3.24
N HIS A 163 13.12 -20.02 1.96
CA HIS A 163 13.49 -18.74 1.33
C HIS A 163 12.41 -18.20 0.38
N SER A 164 12.39 -16.89 0.13
CA SER A 164 11.50 -16.21 -0.81
C SER A 164 12.21 -15.03 -1.45
N VAL A 165 12.16 -14.93 -2.78
CA VAL A 165 12.98 -14.00 -3.57
C VAL A 165 12.18 -13.41 -4.74
N PRO A 166 12.42 -12.15 -5.17
CA PRO A 166 11.77 -11.60 -6.35
C PRO A 166 12.46 -12.08 -7.64
N GLU A 167 11.66 -12.29 -8.69
CA GLU A 167 12.12 -12.34 -10.08
C GLU A 167 11.55 -11.14 -10.84
N VAL A 168 12.42 -10.45 -11.57
CA VAL A 168 12.09 -9.25 -12.37
C VAL A 168 12.23 -9.57 -13.85
N TRP A 169 11.24 -9.17 -14.65
CA TRP A 169 11.26 -9.34 -16.10
C TRP A 169 11.99 -8.18 -16.81
N PHE A 170 13.11 -8.48 -17.44
CA PHE A 170 13.80 -7.60 -18.39
C PHE A 170 14.57 -8.45 -19.42
N GLU A 171 14.98 -7.84 -20.53
CA GLU A 171 15.77 -8.50 -21.60
C GLU A 171 15.10 -9.78 -22.18
N GLY A 172 13.78 -9.88 -22.08
CA GLY A 172 13.01 -11.02 -22.60
C GLY A 172 13.01 -12.27 -21.72
N LYS A 173 13.54 -12.21 -20.48
CA LYS A 173 13.50 -13.30 -19.51
C LYS A 173 13.12 -12.83 -18.10
N TRP A 174 12.93 -13.80 -17.20
CA TRP A 174 12.90 -13.56 -15.75
C TRP A 174 14.33 -13.58 -15.22
N ASN A 175 14.65 -12.67 -14.31
CA ASN A 175 15.96 -12.54 -13.68
C ASN A 175 15.77 -12.52 -12.16
N TYR A 176 16.47 -13.40 -11.45
CA TYR A 176 16.44 -13.49 -9.99
C TYR A 176 17.37 -12.44 -9.38
N ILE A 177 16.88 -11.71 -8.38
CA ILE A 177 17.62 -10.66 -7.68
C ILE A 177 17.32 -10.79 -6.19
N ASP A 178 18.29 -11.19 -5.38
CA ASP A 178 18.12 -11.40 -3.95
C ASP A 178 18.54 -10.15 -3.17
N THR A 179 17.56 -9.33 -2.80
CA THR A 179 17.80 -8.10 -2.02
C THR A 179 17.82 -8.36 -0.52
N ASP A 180 17.35 -9.53 -0.09
CA ASP A 180 17.37 -9.98 1.31
C ASP A 180 18.76 -10.51 1.68
N MET A 181 19.34 -11.37 0.82
CA MET A 181 20.68 -11.92 0.98
C MET A 181 21.75 -11.22 0.12
N PHE A 182 21.47 -10.02 -0.39
CA PHE A 182 22.44 -9.12 -1.02
C PHE A 182 23.25 -9.78 -2.17
N GLY A 183 22.56 -10.26 -3.21
CA GLY A 183 23.23 -10.80 -4.39
C GLY A 183 22.31 -11.22 -5.55
N TYR A 184 22.93 -11.57 -6.67
CA TYR A 184 22.31 -12.26 -7.81
C TYR A 184 23.36 -13.12 -8.50
N VAL A 185 22.94 -14.01 -9.41
CA VAL A 185 23.83 -15.05 -9.98
C VAL A 185 23.82 -14.96 -11.50
N PHE A 186 25.00 -14.92 -12.13
CA PHE A 186 25.12 -15.00 -13.59
C PHE A 186 25.08 -16.45 -14.09
N LEU A 187 24.58 -16.61 -15.32
CA LEU A 187 24.76 -17.81 -16.13
C LEU A 187 26.24 -17.98 -16.55
N PRO A 188 26.64 -19.12 -17.14
CA PRO A 188 28.03 -19.37 -17.55
C PRO A 188 28.63 -18.41 -18.59
N ASP A 189 27.85 -17.49 -19.15
CA ASP A 189 28.33 -16.37 -19.98
C ASP A 189 28.98 -15.24 -19.16
N GLY A 190 28.64 -15.12 -17.86
CA GLY A 190 29.13 -14.06 -16.98
C GLY A 190 28.42 -12.70 -17.13
N GLU A 191 27.27 -12.65 -17.81
CA GLU A 191 26.54 -11.40 -18.10
C GLU A 191 25.02 -11.55 -17.95
N THR A 192 24.45 -12.69 -18.32
CA THR A 192 23.01 -12.94 -18.22
C THR A 192 22.67 -13.36 -16.78
N ILE A 193 21.78 -12.63 -16.12
CA ILE A 193 21.32 -12.99 -14.78
C ILE A 193 20.44 -14.25 -14.88
N ALA A 194 20.65 -15.21 -13.99
CA ALA A 194 19.89 -16.44 -13.93
C ALA A 194 18.46 -16.19 -13.43
N SER A 195 17.52 -17.05 -13.82
CA SER A 195 16.19 -17.18 -13.21
C SER A 195 16.20 -18.24 -12.11
N VAL A 196 15.22 -18.22 -11.21
CA VAL A 196 15.00 -19.30 -10.23
C VAL A 196 14.73 -20.64 -10.94
N ASP A 197 14.16 -20.62 -12.15
CA ASP A 197 13.94 -21.81 -12.99
C ASP A 197 15.23 -22.33 -13.69
N GLU A 198 16.32 -21.57 -13.67
CA GLU A 198 17.66 -22.00 -14.12
C GLU A 198 18.52 -22.43 -12.92
N LEU A 199 18.48 -21.69 -11.82
CA LEU A 199 19.15 -22.05 -10.56
C LEU A 199 18.60 -23.35 -9.95
N ALA A 200 17.31 -23.65 -10.13
CA ALA A 200 16.72 -24.93 -9.76
C ALA A 200 17.17 -26.12 -10.64
N LYS A 201 17.92 -25.87 -11.73
CA LYS A 201 18.49 -26.91 -12.61
C LYS A 201 20.00 -27.08 -12.40
N ASP A 202 20.72 -25.97 -12.19
CA ASP A 202 22.14 -25.98 -11.79
C ASP A 202 22.36 -24.98 -10.64
N ALA A 203 22.11 -25.45 -9.42
CA ALA A 203 22.32 -24.65 -8.22
C ALA A 203 23.81 -24.41 -7.92
N ASP A 204 24.72 -25.16 -8.55
CA ASP A 204 26.14 -24.91 -8.36
C ASP A 204 26.59 -23.59 -9.02
N LEU A 205 25.74 -22.93 -9.83
CA LEU A 205 25.99 -21.58 -10.32
C LEU A 205 26.31 -20.58 -9.19
N PHE A 206 25.81 -20.78 -7.97
CA PHE A 206 26.19 -19.98 -6.79
C PHE A 206 27.66 -20.14 -6.38
N VAL A 207 28.26 -21.33 -6.57
CA VAL A 207 29.65 -21.65 -6.16
C VAL A 207 30.65 -21.68 -7.33
N LYS A 208 30.17 -21.64 -8.58
CA LYS A 208 30.97 -21.66 -9.82
C LYS A 208 31.17 -20.28 -10.45
N GLN A 209 30.75 -19.19 -9.81
CA GLN A 209 30.99 -17.82 -10.32
C GLN A 209 32.49 -17.54 -10.48
N LYS A 210 32.88 -17.00 -11.64
CA LYS A 210 34.25 -16.51 -11.89
C LYS A 210 34.37 -15.03 -11.56
N ASN A 211 33.41 -14.25 -12.06
CA ASN A 211 33.26 -12.82 -11.86
C ASN A 211 31.84 -12.60 -11.28
N PRO A 212 31.60 -12.83 -9.98
CA PRO A 212 30.30 -12.54 -9.38
C PRO A 212 30.00 -11.03 -9.44
N PRO A 213 28.73 -10.62 -9.30
CA PRO A 213 28.41 -9.22 -9.02
C PRO A 213 28.89 -8.84 -7.61
N GLU A 214 29.09 -7.55 -7.33
CA GLU A 214 29.45 -7.06 -6.01
C GLU A 214 28.30 -6.22 -5.41
N PRO A 215 27.83 -6.50 -4.18
CA PRO A 215 28.24 -7.62 -3.31
C PRO A 215 27.71 -8.99 -3.78
N PHE A 216 28.34 -10.06 -3.30
CA PHE A 216 27.91 -11.45 -3.56
C PHE A 216 27.63 -12.22 -2.25
N TYR A 217 26.42 -12.11 -1.74
CA TYR A 217 25.95 -12.81 -0.53
C TYR A 217 26.91 -12.64 0.66
N PRO A 218 27.29 -11.41 1.04
CA PRO A 218 28.46 -11.13 1.89
C PRO A 218 28.38 -11.72 3.31
N PHE A 219 27.20 -12.17 3.75
CA PHE A 219 26.97 -12.76 5.07
C PHE A 219 26.70 -14.27 5.03
N ASP A 220 26.54 -14.86 3.85
CA ASP A 220 26.01 -16.22 3.65
C ASP A 220 27.01 -17.15 2.96
N GLU A 221 26.92 -18.44 3.30
CA GLU A 221 27.68 -19.50 2.63
C GLU A 221 27.07 -19.88 1.29
N LYS A 222 27.89 -19.83 0.23
CA LYS A 222 27.41 -19.97 -1.17
C LYS A 222 26.93 -21.40 -1.46
N LYS A 223 27.43 -22.36 -0.68
CA LYS A 223 26.94 -23.74 -0.67
C LYS A 223 25.50 -23.82 -0.13
N ASP A 224 25.19 -23.09 0.94
CA ASP A 224 23.91 -23.18 1.62
C ASP A 224 22.83 -22.44 0.81
N MET A 225 23.20 -21.30 0.22
CA MET A 225 22.40 -20.66 -0.84
C MET A 225 22.12 -21.63 -2.01
N ALA A 226 23.12 -22.39 -2.49
CA ALA A 226 22.87 -23.41 -3.51
C ALA A 226 21.92 -24.53 -3.04
N ASP A 227 22.03 -25.00 -1.80
CA ASP A 227 21.22 -26.12 -1.27
C ASP A 227 19.72 -25.77 -1.16
N VAL A 228 19.37 -24.50 -0.94
CA VAL A 228 17.98 -23.99 -1.06
C VAL A 228 17.43 -24.25 -2.47
N PHE A 229 18.21 -23.98 -3.51
CA PHE A 229 17.75 -24.07 -4.90
C PHE A 229 17.67 -25.50 -5.43
N ARG A 230 18.44 -26.46 -4.88
CA ARG A 230 18.46 -27.88 -5.32
C ARG A 230 17.12 -28.62 -5.18
N HIS A 231 16.20 -28.15 -4.35
CA HIS A 231 14.95 -28.85 -4.00
C HIS A 231 13.67 -28.07 -4.40
N VAL A 232 13.79 -27.12 -5.33
CA VAL A 232 12.77 -26.10 -5.58
C VAL A 232 11.51 -26.64 -6.28
N ARG A 233 10.38 -26.51 -5.59
CA ARG A 233 9.02 -26.49 -6.18
C ARG A 233 8.41 -25.10 -6.00
N ALA A 234 9.13 -24.07 -6.45
CA ALA A 234 8.78 -22.69 -6.13
C ALA A 234 7.42 -22.27 -6.69
N ARG A 235 6.62 -21.64 -5.84
CA ARG A 235 5.41 -20.91 -6.27
C ARG A 235 5.81 -19.68 -7.09
N LYS A 236 4.84 -19.09 -7.79
CA LYS A 236 5.03 -18.00 -8.75
C LYS A 236 3.94 -16.97 -8.50
N ASP A 237 4.18 -16.15 -7.50
CA ASP A 237 3.16 -15.32 -6.89
C ASP A 237 3.24 -13.91 -7.51
N HIS A 238 2.39 -13.66 -8.50
CA HIS A 238 2.36 -12.44 -9.33
C HIS A 238 1.45 -11.33 -8.76
N HIS A 239 0.92 -11.54 -7.55
CA HIS A 239 0.04 -10.63 -6.82
C HIS A 239 0.55 -10.45 -5.39
N THR A 240 1.82 -10.12 -5.24
CA THR A 240 2.38 -9.69 -3.95
C THR A 240 1.84 -8.32 -3.60
N TYR A 241 1.20 -8.24 -2.44
CA TYR A 241 0.42 -7.08 -2.01
C TYR A 241 1.28 -5.82 -1.99
N ALA A 242 0.77 -4.78 -2.65
CA ALA A 242 1.32 -3.43 -2.65
C ALA A 242 0.26 -2.49 -2.08
N ASP A 243 -0.11 -2.71 -0.81
CA ASP A 243 -0.51 -1.57 0.00
C ASP A 243 0.73 -0.65 0.05
N ALA A 244 0.53 0.59 -0.35
CA ALA A 244 1.57 1.61 -0.42
C ALA A 244 1.14 2.79 0.45
N HIS A 245 1.53 2.75 1.73
CA HIS A 245 1.28 3.83 2.66
C HIS A 245 2.00 5.10 2.19
N MET A 246 1.30 6.22 2.32
CA MET A 246 1.87 7.55 2.18
C MET A 246 2.28 8.05 3.56
N MET A 247 3.55 8.37 3.76
CA MET A 247 4.03 9.01 4.98
C MET A 247 3.53 10.46 5.02
N ASN A 248 2.50 10.70 5.83
CA ASN A 248 1.79 11.97 5.89
C ASN A 248 2.02 12.64 7.26
N LEU A 249 3.08 13.44 7.38
CA LEU A 249 3.33 14.21 8.60
C LEU A 249 2.36 15.40 8.70
N ARG A 250 1.93 15.65 9.94
CA ARG A 250 0.95 16.67 10.32
C ARG A 250 1.50 17.48 11.48
N LEU A 251 1.69 18.79 11.29
CA LEU A 251 1.91 19.71 12.40
C LEU A 251 0.56 20.04 13.05
N ARG A 252 0.49 19.85 14.36
CA ARG A 252 -0.65 20.25 15.20
C ARG A 252 -0.60 21.76 15.44
N THR A 253 -1.72 22.34 15.85
CA THR A 253 -1.80 23.78 16.15
C THR A 253 -0.81 24.17 17.24
N GLY A 254 0.20 24.97 16.88
CA GLY A 254 1.29 25.42 17.76
C GLY A 254 2.64 24.72 17.52
N GLU A 255 2.69 23.66 16.70
CA GLU A 255 3.94 23.01 16.29
C GLU A 255 4.54 23.69 15.05
N THR A 256 5.87 23.70 14.93
CA THR A 256 6.61 24.31 13.82
C THR A 256 7.81 23.45 13.42
N ALA A 257 8.14 23.39 12.13
CA ALA A 257 9.37 22.81 11.61
C ALA A 257 10.16 23.86 10.82
N THR A 258 11.50 23.78 10.88
CA THR A 258 12.45 24.73 10.27
C THR A 258 13.73 24.01 9.87
#